data_AF-A0A4Q4CI64-F1
#
_entry.id   AF-A0A4Q4CI64-F1
#
_cell.length_a   1.000
_cell.length_b   1.000
_cell.length_c   1.000
_cell.angle_alpha   90.00
_cell.angle_beta   90.00
_cell.angle_gamma   90.00
#
_symmetry.space_group_name_H-M   'P 1'
#
loop_
_entity.id
_entity.type
_entity.pdbx_description
1 polymer ?
#
loop_
_entity_poly.entity_id
_entity_poly.type
_entity_poly.pdbx_seq_one_letter_code
_entity_poly.pdbx_strand_id
1 'polypeptide(L)'
;MLVLSGIVIIVAGFLLRFNPLLVVLVSAVATGLAAGFEPLAILAAFGKAFNDSRYVTVIYMLLPVIGLLERHGLQERARALIASLRGATAGRLLLAYLL
;
A
#
# COMPACT_ATOMS: atom_id res chain seq x y z
N MET A 1 -20.32 -10.90 21.68
CA MET A 1 -20.99 -11.12 20.37
C MET A 1 -20.92 -9.90 19.44
N LEU A 2 -20.79 -8.65 19.94
CA LEU A 2 -20.63 -7.45 19.10
C LEU A 2 -19.25 -7.28 18.45
N VAL A 3 -18.23 -8.02 18.91
CA VAL A 3 -16.86 -7.98 18.35
C VAL A 3 -16.82 -8.31 16.85
N LEU A 4 -17.74 -9.16 16.36
CA LEU A 4 -17.82 -9.51 14.94
C LEU A 4 -18.50 -8.42 14.08
N SER A 5 -18.95 -7.30 14.66
CA SER A 5 -19.58 -6.19 13.93
C SER A 5 -18.65 -5.60 12.87
N GLY A 6 -17.33 -5.65 13.07
CA GLY A 6 -16.35 -5.23 12.07
C GLY A 6 -16.48 -5.95 10.73
N ILE A 7 -16.85 -7.23 10.73
CA ILE A 7 -17.06 -8.01 9.50
C ILE A 7 -18.24 -7.44 8.72
N VAL A 8 -19.34 -7.14 9.40
CA VAL A 8 -20.53 -6.55 8.79
C VAL A 8 -20.20 -5.17 8.20
N ILE A 9 -19.42 -4.36 8.91
CA ILE A 9 -18.96 -3.05 8.43
C ILE A 9 -18.10 -3.18 7.17
N ILE A 10 -17.17 -4.15 7.13
CA ILE A 10 -16.31 -4.37 5.96
C ILE A 10 -17.15 -4.80 4.75
N VAL A 11 -18.03 -5.80 4.93
CA VAL A 11 -18.87 -6.31 3.87
C VAL A 11 -19.78 -5.21 3.31
N ALA A 12 -20.46 -4.47 4.17
CA ALA A 12 -21.32 -3.36 3.76
C ALA A 12 -20.52 -2.24 3.07
N GLY A 13 -19.36 -1.87 3.62
CA GLY A 13 -18.52 -0.81 3.07
C GLY A 13 -17.98 -1.13 1.67
N PHE A 14 -17.58 -2.38 1.43
CA PHE A 14 -17.15 -2.81 0.11
C PHE A 14 -18.29 -3.00 -0.88
N LEU A 15 -19.46 -3.49 -0.44
CA LEU A 15 -20.66 -3.54 -1.28
C LEU A 15 -21.07 -2.14 -1.77
N LEU A 16 -20.97 -1.15 -0.90
CA LEU A 16 -21.25 0.26 -1.21
C LEU A 16 -20.09 0.96 -1.94
N ARG A 17 -18.99 0.26 -2.21
CA ARG A 17 -17.79 0.76 -2.90
C ARG A 17 -17.15 1.98 -2.23
N PHE A 18 -17.25 2.07 -0.91
CA PHE A 18 -16.57 3.13 -0.16
C PHE A 18 -15.05 2.94 -0.17
N ASN A 19 -14.33 4.02 0.15
CA ASN A 19 -12.87 4.00 0.22
C ASN A 19 -12.41 2.89 1.18
N PRO A 20 -11.63 1.90 0.71
CA PRO A 20 -11.24 0.76 1.53
C PRO A 20 -10.52 1.13 2.82
N LEU A 21 -9.69 2.17 2.81
CA LEU A 21 -8.96 2.62 4.00
C LEU A 21 -9.92 3.11 5.09
N LEU A 22 -10.95 3.87 4.71
CA LEU A 22 -11.95 4.36 5.65
C LEU A 22 -12.79 3.21 6.22
N VAL A 23 -13.21 2.27 5.37
CA VAL A 23 -14.00 1.10 5.78
C VAL A 23 -13.23 0.26 6.80
N VAL A 24 -11.96 -0.03 6.53
CA VAL A 24 -11.10 -0.82 7.42
C VAL A 24 -10.87 -0.09 8.74
N LEU A 25 -10.62 1.23 8.71
CA LEU A 25 -10.43 2.03 9.91
C LEU A 25 -11.67 2.00 10.83
N VAL A 26 -12.85 2.27 10.26
CA VAL A 26 -14.11 2.28 11.02
C VAL A 26 -14.42 0.89 11.58
N SER A 27 -14.18 -0.16 10.79
CA SER A 27 -14.38 -1.55 11.23
C SER A 27 -13.47 -1.92 12.42
N ALA A 28 -12.18 -1.56 12.34
CA ALA A 28 -11.22 -1.82 13.41
C ALA A 28 -11.55 -1.03 14.69
N VAL A 29 -11.98 0.23 14.57
CA VAL A 29 -12.45 1.03 15.72
C VAL A 29 -13.71 0.41 16.33
N ALA A 30 -14.72 0.09 15.52
CA ALA A 30 -15.96 -0.52 16.00
C ALA A 30 -15.71 -1.87 16.69
N THR A 31 -14.81 -2.69 16.14
CA THR A 31 -14.41 -3.98 16.73
C THR A 31 -13.65 -3.79 18.03
N GLY A 32 -12.72 -2.85 18.10
CA GLY A 32 -11.95 -2.56 19.31
C GLY A 32 -12.84 -2.05 20.45
N LEU A 33 -13.77 -1.14 20.15
CA LEU A 33 -14.73 -0.64 21.12
C LEU A 33 -15.69 -1.74 21.59
N ALA A 34 -16.17 -2.58 20.66
CA ALA A 34 -17.02 -3.72 20.99
C ALA A 34 -16.29 -4.82 21.79
N ALA A 35 -14.96 -4.86 21.74
CA ALA A 35 -14.11 -5.71 22.57
C ALA A 35 -13.80 -5.11 23.95
N GLY A 36 -14.28 -3.89 24.24
CA GLY A 36 -14.06 -3.22 25.53
C GLY A 36 -12.70 -2.53 25.64
N PHE A 37 -11.98 -2.32 24.54
CA PHE A 37 -10.75 -1.55 24.56
C PHE A 37 -11.04 -0.05 24.71
N GLU A 38 -10.20 0.62 25.50
CA GLU A 38 -10.25 2.06 25.60
C GLU A 38 -9.82 2.73 24.28
N PRO A 39 -10.39 3.90 23.92
CA PRO A 39 -10.05 4.60 22.68
C PRO A 39 -8.54 4.85 22.51
N LEU A 40 -7.84 5.15 23.61
CA LEU A 40 -6.40 5.35 23.59
C LEU A 40 -5.63 4.07 23.23
N ALA A 41 -6.09 2.92 23.74
CA ALA A 41 -5.48 1.63 23.44
C ALA A 41 -5.68 1.23 21.97
N ILE A 42 -6.85 1.54 21.40
CA ILE A 42 -7.13 1.34 19.97
C ILE A 42 -6.19 2.22 19.13
N LEU A 43 -6.05 3.50 19.48
CA LEU A 43 -5.14 4.42 18.78
C LEU A 43 -3.67 3.96 18.88
N ALA A 44 -3.25 3.51 20.05
CA ALA A 44 -1.90 2.96 20.26
C ALA A 44 -1.66 1.69 19.43
N ALA A 45 -2.67 0.81 19.31
CA ALA A 45 -2.59 -0.39 18.49
C ALA A 45 -2.45 -0.05 16.99
N PHE A 46 -3.15 0.97 16.49
CA PHE A 46 -2.92 1.50 15.15
C PHE A 46 -1.48 2.01 15.00
N GLY A 47 -1.02 2.88 15.90
CA GLY A 47 0.34 3.41 15.85
C GLY A 47 1.41 2.31 15.82
N LYS A 48 1.23 1.27 16.65
CA LYS A 48 2.10 0.09 16.64
C LYS A 48 2.04 -0.65 15.29
N ALA A 49 0.85 -0.95 14.78
CA ALA A 49 0.69 -1.65 13.50
C ALA A 49 1.32 -0.89 12.32
N PHE A 50 1.21 0.43 12.31
CA PHE A 50 1.86 1.28 11.29
C PHE A 50 3.39 1.28 11.42
N ASN A 51 3.93 1.33 12.64
CA ASN A 51 5.38 1.27 12.87
C ASN A 51 5.97 -0.11 12.51
N ASP A 52 5.27 -1.18 12.88
CA ASP A 52 5.67 -2.56 12.55
C ASP A 52 5.62 -2.78 11.03
N SER A 53 4.65 -2.16 10.36
CA SER A 53 4.49 -2.18 8.90
C SER A 53 5.39 -1.17 8.21
N ARG A 54 6.72 -1.33 8.36
CA ARG A 54 7.75 -0.40 7.83
C ARG A 54 7.56 -0.06 6.34
N TYR A 55 7.00 -0.98 5.56
CA TYR A 55 6.66 -0.77 4.14
C TYR A 55 5.70 0.41 3.90
N VAL A 56 4.76 0.68 4.81
CA VAL A 56 3.83 1.81 4.70
C VAL A 56 4.58 3.14 4.80
N THR A 57 5.58 3.21 5.69
CA THR A 57 6.42 4.41 5.87
C THR A 57 7.41 4.59 4.73
N VAL A 58 7.93 3.50 4.16
CA VAL A 58 8.91 3.53 3.07
C VAL A 58 8.40 4.30 1.85
N ILE A 59 7.10 4.22 1.52
CA ILE A 59 6.51 4.97 0.40
C ILE A 59 6.75 6.48 0.54
N TYR A 60 6.63 7.03 1.74
CA TYR A 60 6.84 8.46 1.98
C TYR A 60 8.29 8.89 1.80
N MET A 61 9.26 7.98 1.99
CA MET A 61 10.66 8.21 1.67
C MET A 61 10.95 7.96 0.19
N LEU A 62 10.27 7.00 -0.43
CA LEU A 62 10.46 6.66 -1.84
C LEU A 62 9.98 7.77 -2.76
N LEU A 63 8.84 8.41 -2.45
CA LEU A 63 8.26 9.49 -3.26
C LEU A 63 9.24 10.65 -3.54
N PRO A 64 9.89 11.27 -2.53
CA PRO A 64 10.87 12.33 -2.77
C PRO A 64 12.13 11.82 -3.47
N VAL A 65 12.56 10.58 -3.19
CA VAL A 65 13.70 9.96 -3.89
C VAL A 65 13.40 9.79 -5.38
N ILE A 66 12.22 9.26 -5.72
CA ILE A 66 11.76 9.14 -7.10
C ILE A 66 11.67 10.52 -7.74
N GLY A 67 11.06 11.50 -7.06
CA GLY A 67 10.96 12.88 -7.58
C GLY A 67 12.34 13.52 -7.84
N LEU A 68 13.32 13.26 -6.98
CA LEU A 68 14.69 13.73 -7.18
C LEU A 68 15.34 13.06 -8.39
N LEU A 69 15.25 11.74 -8.50
CA LEU A 69 15.83 10.98 -9.60
C LEU A 69 15.19 11.37 -10.95
N GLU A 70 13.87 11.53 -10.97
CA GLU A 70 13.11 11.97 -12.14
C GLU A 70 13.56 13.36 -12.60
N ARG A 71 13.71 14.30 -11.66
CA ARG A 71 14.23 15.65 -11.95
C ARG A 71 15.65 15.63 -12.54
N HIS A 72 16.46 14.63 -12.21
CA HIS A 72 17.81 14.43 -12.76
C HIS A 72 17.82 13.58 -14.03
N GLY A 73 16.66 13.31 -14.63
CA GLY A 73 16.55 12.67 -15.92
C GLY A 73 16.65 11.15 -15.90
N LEU A 74 16.26 10.51 -14.78
CA LEU A 74 16.31 9.06 -14.65
C LEU A 74 15.49 8.37 -15.75
N GLN A 75 14.28 8.85 -16.07
CA GLN A 75 13.47 8.28 -17.13
C GLN A 75 14.08 8.48 -18.51
N GLU A 76 14.66 9.65 -18.80
CA GLU A 76 15.33 9.95 -20.05
C GLU A 76 16.52 9.00 -20.26
N ARG A 77 17.33 8.80 -19.21
CA ARG A 77 18.46 7.87 -19.25
C ARG A 77 17.99 6.43 -19.43
N ALA A 78 16.96 6.01 -18.70
CA ALA A 78 16.39 4.68 -18.83
C ALA A 78 15.87 4.42 -20.25
N ARG A 79 15.15 5.39 -20.84
CA ARG A 79 14.65 5.31 -22.23
C ARG A 79 15.79 5.20 -23.23
N ALA A 80 16.84 6.01 -23.09
CA ALA A 80 18.01 5.94 -23.97
C ALA A 80 18.73 4.57 -23.89
N LEU A 81 18.83 4.00 -22.68
CA LEU A 81 19.39 2.67 -22.47
C LEU A 81 18.50 1.57 -23.08
N ILE A 82 17.19 1.65 -22.91
CA ILE A 82 16.26 0.69 -23.51
C ILE A 82 16.31 0.79 -25.05
N ALA A 83 16.37 2.00 -25.60
CA ALA A 83 16.45 2.22 -27.04
C ALA A 83 17.78 1.75 -27.66
N SER A 84 18.86 1.67 -26.87
CA SER A 84 20.14 1.13 -27.36
C SER A 84 20.15 -0.39 -27.50
N LEU A 85 19.22 -1.10 -26.83
CA LEU A 85 19.04 -2.54 -26.94
C LEU A 85 18.37 -2.92 -28.26
N ARG A 86 19.16 -2.94 -29.33
CA ARG A 86 18.70 -3.33 -30.68
C ARG A 86 18.24 -4.78 -30.71
N GLY A 87 17.04 -5.01 -31.25
CA GLY A 87 16.50 -6.36 -31.44
C GLY A 87 15.95 -7.04 -30.18
N ALA A 88 15.85 -6.30 -29.06
CA ALA A 88 15.12 -6.72 -27.86
C ALA A 88 13.61 -6.64 -28.12
N THR A 89 13.03 -7.75 -28.57
CA THR A 89 11.58 -7.93 -28.59
C THR A 89 11.11 -8.40 -27.21
N ALA A 90 9.83 -8.18 -26.88
CA ALA A 90 9.27 -8.65 -25.61
C ALA A 90 9.55 -10.15 -25.38
N GLY A 91 9.43 -10.98 -26.42
CA GLY A 91 9.73 -12.41 -26.35
C GLY A 91 11.20 -12.72 -26.06
N ARG A 92 12.15 -12.03 -26.70
CA ARG A 92 13.60 -12.22 -26.44
C ARG A 92 13.99 -11.75 -25.04
N LEU A 93 13.38 -10.66 -24.57
CA LEU A 93 13.62 -10.13 -23.23
C LEU A 93 13.11 -11.10 -22.15
N LEU A 94 11.91 -11.64 -22.33
CA LEU A 94 11.34 -12.64 -21.43
C LEU A 94 12.14 -13.94 -21.44
N LEU A 95 12.56 -14.43 -22.62
CA LEU A 95 13.42 -15.61 -22.72
C LEU A 95 14.74 -15.44 -21.95
N ALA A 96 15.37 -14.26 -22.02
CA ALA A 96 16.60 -14.00 -21.28
C ALA A 96 16.39 -13.87 -19.75
N TYR A 97 15.24 -13.36 -19.31
CA TYR A 97 14.92 -13.19 -17.89
C TYR A 97 14.54 -14.52 -17.19
N LEU A 98 13.90 -15.43 -17.93
CA LEU A 98 13.43 -16.73 -17.43
C LEU A 98 14.47 -17.86 -17.53
N LEU A 99 15.61 -17.61 -18.18
CA LEU A 99 16.74 -18.53 -18.27
C LEU A 99 17.64 -18.42 -17.03
#